data_AF-A0A6I9PDD6-F1
#
_entry.id   AF-A0A6I9PDD6-F1
#
_cell.length_a   1.000
_cell.length_b   1.000
_cell.length_c   1.000
_cell.angle_alpha   90.00
_cell.angle_beta   90.00
_cell.angle_gamma   90.00
#
_symmetry.space_group_name_H-M   'P 1'
#
loop_
_entity.id
_entity.type
_entity.pdbx_description
1 polymer ?
#
loop_
_entity_poly.entity_id
_entity_poly.type
_entity_poly.pdbx_seq_one_letter_code
_entity_poly.pdbx_strand_id
1 'polypeptide(L)'
;MAATQGDVDELFDVKNAYYIGSYQQCINEAQKVKPSTPEKEVERDMFLYRAYIAQRKYAVVLDDIKANSPPELQAVKMFAEYRSSESKRDAIVADLDKSMAKSVDAANTTFLLMAASIYFHEMNCDAALRTLHQGESLECMAMTIQVLLSLDRLDLARKELKKMQEQDEDATLTQLATAWVNIAVVRTLLTYICLT
;
A
#
# COMPACT_ATOMS: atom_id res chain seq x y z
N MET A 1 26.43 16.52 16.50
CA MET A 1 25.26 16.91 15.68
C MET A 1 24.04 16.42 16.42
N ALA A 2 23.14 17.33 16.78
CA ALA A 2 22.00 17.02 17.63
C ALA A 2 21.06 16.05 16.90
N ALA A 3 20.76 14.92 17.55
CA ALA A 3 19.63 14.09 17.17
C ALA A 3 18.38 14.98 17.22
N THR A 4 17.75 15.19 16.07
CA THR A 4 16.40 15.72 15.99
C THR A 4 15.52 14.85 16.87
N GLN A 5 14.97 15.43 17.93
CA GLN A 5 13.90 14.84 18.72
C GLN A 5 12.88 14.24 17.75
N GLY A 6 12.61 12.94 17.91
CA GLY A 6 11.73 12.18 17.04
C GLY A 6 10.40 12.88 16.91
N ASP A 7 10.13 13.38 15.71
CA ASP A 7 8.85 13.90 15.29
C ASP A 7 7.89 12.70 15.36
N VAL A 8 7.14 12.58 16.46
CA VAL A 8 6.18 11.50 16.64
C VAL A 8 5.15 11.66 15.53
N ASP A 9 5.13 10.73 14.57
CA ASP A 9 4.19 10.80 13.46
C ASP A 9 2.76 10.86 14.02
N GLU A 10 2.09 11.99 13.87
CA GLU A 10 0.74 12.23 14.40
C GLU A 10 -0.28 11.21 13.86
N LEU A 11 0.05 10.55 12.74
CA LEU A 11 -0.75 9.52 12.09
C LEU A 11 -0.30 8.10 12.43
N PHE A 12 0.64 7.91 13.35
CA PHE A 12 1.18 6.60 13.70
C PHE A 12 0.08 5.59 14.06
N ASP A 13 -0.85 5.96 14.94
CA ASP A 13 -1.95 5.08 15.36
C ASP A 13 -2.91 4.74 14.21
N VAL A 14 -3.17 5.72 13.32
CA VAL A 14 -4.03 5.55 12.13
C VAL A 14 -3.41 4.54 11.16
N LYS A 15 -2.13 4.75 10.83
CA LYS A 15 -1.35 3.87 9.96
C LYS A 15 -1.27 2.46 10.52
N ASN A 16 -0.91 2.36 11.80
CA ASN A 16 -0.77 1.07 12.46
C ASN A 16 -2.08 0.29 12.49
N ALA A 17 -3.20 0.94 12.86
CA ALA A 17 -4.52 0.33 12.84
C ALA A 17 -4.93 -0.16 11.44
N TYR A 18 -4.55 0.58 10.39
CA TYR A 18 -4.79 0.15 9.01
C TYR A 18 -4.00 -1.10 8.65
N TYR A 19 -2.71 -1.16 8.98
CA TYR A 19 -1.82 -2.27 8.61
C TYR A 19 -2.15 -3.59 9.30
N ILE A 20 -2.59 -3.53 10.56
CA ILE A 20 -3.05 -4.73 11.29
C ILE A 20 -4.46 -5.18 10.88
N GLY A 21 -5.11 -4.46 9.96
CA GLY A 21 -6.46 -4.79 9.47
C GLY A 21 -7.61 -4.29 10.37
N SER A 22 -7.32 -3.48 11.39
CA SER A 22 -8.32 -2.86 12.28
C SER A 22 -8.94 -1.62 11.62
N TYR A 23 -9.63 -1.81 10.50
CA TYR A 23 -10.10 -0.71 9.65
C TYR A 23 -11.08 0.23 10.37
N GLN A 24 -11.94 -0.29 11.25
CA GLN A 24 -12.87 0.56 11.98
C GLN A 24 -12.15 1.44 13.01
N GLN A 25 -11.11 0.91 13.65
CA GLN A 25 -10.28 1.69 14.56
C GLN A 25 -9.49 2.76 13.80
N CYS A 26 -8.94 2.42 12.63
CA CYS A 26 -8.29 3.39 11.74
C CYS A 26 -9.22 4.57 11.41
N ILE A 27 -10.47 4.31 11.04
CA ILE A 27 -11.47 5.35 10.76
C ILE A 27 -11.71 6.23 12.00
N ASN A 28 -11.91 5.59 13.16
CA ASN A 28 -12.18 6.30 14.40
C ASN A 28 -11.00 7.19 14.84
N GLU A 29 -9.77 6.70 14.72
CA GLU A 29 -8.57 7.48 15.05
C GLU A 29 -8.32 8.59 14.02
N ALA A 30 -8.50 8.31 12.73
CA ALA A 30 -8.37 9.33 11.69
C ALA A 30 -9.33 10.51 11.93
N GLN A 31 -10.57 10.26 12.34
CA GLN A 31 -11.54 11.32 12.64
C GLN A 31 -11.20 12.14 13.91
N LYS A 32 -10.42 11.59 14.83
CA LYS A 32 -9.98 12.27 16.06
C LYS A 32 -8.73 13.12 15.84
N VAL A 33 -7.83 12.66 14.97
CA VAL A 33 -6.57 13.35 14.68
C VAL A 33 -6.88 14.68 14.00
N LYS A 34 -6.29 15.75 14.55
CA LYS A 34 -6.29 17.09 13.95
C LYS A 34 -4.93 17.30 13.30
N PRO A 35 -4.82 17.21 11.97
CA PRO A 35 -3.55 17.35 11.27
C PRO A 35 -2.96 18.74 11.49
N SER A 36 -1.67 18.79 11.81
CA SER A 36 -0.97 20.07 11.98
C SER A 36 -0.68 20.78 10.65
N THR A 37 -0.63 20.05 9.53
CA THR A 37 -0.33 20.60 8.20
C THR A 37 -1.31 20.08 7.13
N PRO A 38 -1.51 20.82 6.02
CA PRO A 38 -2.35 20.35 4.92
C PRO A 38 -1.82 19.06 4.29
N GLU A 39 -0.52 18.81 4.29
CA GLU A 39 0.07 17.55 3.80
C GLU A 39 -0.35 16.37 4.69
N LYS A 40 -0.31 16.55 6.01
CA LYS A 40 -0.79 15.55 6.98
C LYS A 40 -2.30 15.35 6.91
N GLU A 41 -3.05 16.37 6.51
CA GLU A 41 -4.49 16.25 6.27
C GLU A 41 -4.78 15.31 5.09
N VAL A 42 -4.06 15.48 3.98
CA VAL A 42 -4.18 14.59 2.82
C VAL A 42 -3.75 13.17 3.17
N GLU A 43 -2.66 13.01 3.95
CA GLU A 43 -2.19 11.70 4.40
C GLU A 43 -3.21 10.99 5.31
N ARG A 44 -3.82 11.71 6.25
CA ARG A 44 -4.92 11.20 7.08
C ARG A 44 -6.09 10.71 6.22
N ASP A 45 -6.54 11.55 5.29
CA ASP A 45 -7.71 11.27 4.45
C ASP A 45 -7.44 10.08 3.52
N MET A 46 -6.22 9.95 3.01
CA MET A 46 -5.78 8.77 2.27
C MET A 46 -5.97 7.48 3.09
N PHE A 47 -5.50 7.42 4.34
CA PHE A 47 -5.68 6.23 5.19
C PHE A 47 -7.15 5.99 5.55
N LEU A 48 -7.91 7.05 5.81
CA LEU A 48 -9.35 6.98 6.06
C LEU A 48 -10.09 6.33 4.88
N TYR A 49 -9.88 6.81 3.66
CA TYR A 49 -10.54 6.26 2.47
C TYR A 49 -10.03 4.86 2.12
N ARG A 50 -8.75 4.56 2.29
CA ARG A 50 -8.22 3.19 2.14
C ARG A 50 -8.91 2.23 3.12
N ALA A 51 -9.16 2.65 4.37
CA ALA A 51 -9.90 1.85 5.34
C ALA A 51 -11.37 1.62 4.91
N TYR A 52 -12.03 2.63 4.33
CA TYR A 52 -13.38 2.46 3.75
C TYR A 52 -13.41 1.47 2.57
N ILE A 53 -12.42 1.52 1.67
CA ILE A 53 -12.27 0.55 0.57
C ILE A 53 -12.10 -0.87 1.13
N ALA A 54 -11.28 -1.03 2.18
CA ALA A 54 -11.06 -2.33 2.82
C ALA A 54 -12.34 -2.88 3.49
N GLN A 55 -13.22 -2.01 4.01
CA GLN A 55 -14.55 -2.38 4.49
C GLN A 55 -15.59 -2.58 3.37
N ARG A 56 -15.20 -2.49 2.09
CA ARG A 56 -16.09 -2.54 0.91
C ARG A 56 -17.13 -1.42 0.83
N LYS A 57 -16.90 -0.31 1.54
CA LYS A 57 -17.77 0.87 1.53
C LYS A 57 -17.34 1.83 0.41
N TYR A 58 -17.40 1.36 -0.82
CA TYR A 58 -16.90 2.11 -1.98
C TYR A 58 -17.69 3.40 -2.26
N ALA A 59 -19.00 3.40 -2.03
CA ALA A 59 -19.86 4.56 -2.30
C ALA A 59 -19.38 5.83 -1.58
N VAL A 60 -19.00 5.70 -0.30
CA VAL A 60 -18.46 6.82 0.51
C VAL A 60 -17.25 7.45 -0.16
N VAL A 61 -16.32 6.61 -0.65
CA VAL A 61 -15.08 7.08 -1.28
C VAL A 61 -15.35 7.76 -2.63
N LEU A 62 -16.31 7.24 -3.40
CA LEU A 62 -16.66 7.78 -4.71
C LEU A 62 -17.43 9.11 -4.62
N ASP A 63 -18.27 9.25 -3.60
CA ASP A 63 -19.09 10.44 -3.36
C ASP A 63 -18.27 11.58 -2.71
N ASP A 64 -17.38 11.24 -1.78
CA ASP A 64 -16.60 12.25 -1.05
C ASP A 64 -15.41 12.78 -1.88
N ILE A 65 -14.73 11.93 -2.66
CA ILE A 65 -13.57 12.35 -3.46
C ILE A 65 -14.05 13.00 -4.77
N LYS A 66 -13.89 14.32 -4.87
CA LYS A 66 -14.30 15.13 -6.03
C LYS A 66 -13.15 15.34 -7.00
N ALA A 67 -13.42 15.82 -8.22
CA ALA A 67 -12.39 16.04 -9.25
C ALA A 67 -11.29 17.07 -8.87
N ASN A 68 -11.59 17.97 -7.93
CA ASN A 68 -10.62 18.97 -7.43
C ASN A 68 -9.79 18.46 -6.24
N SER A 69 -9.99 17.21 -5.80
CA SER A 69 -9.20 16.64 -4.71
C SER A 69 -7.75 16.38 -5.14
N PRO A 70 -6.79 16.38 -4.20
CA PRO A 70 -5.37 16.12 -4.46
C PRO A 70 -5.12 14.81 -5.23
N PRO A 71 -4.00 14.71 -5.98
CA PRO A 71 -3.70 13.54 -6.81
C PRO A 71 -3.61 12.24 -6.01
N GLU A 72 -3.19 12.30 -4.75
CA GLU A 72 -3.16 11.16 -3.81
C GLU A 72 -4.56 10.59 -3.59
N LEU A 73 -5.56 11.46 -3.39
CA LEU A 73 -6.95 11.05 -3.21
C LEU A 73 -7.57 10.58 -4.54
N GLN A 74 -7.19 11.17 -5.67
CA GLN A 74 -7.61 10.66 -6.98
C GLN A 74 -7.14 9.22 -7.21
N ALA A 75 -5.93 8.88 -6.77
CA ALA A 75 -5.42 7.51 -6.87
C ALA A 75 -6.26 6.52 -6.04
N VAL A 76 -6.64 6.92 -4.82
CA VAL A 76 -7.52 6.12 -3.95
C VAL A 76 -8.91 5.96 -4.56
N LYS A 77 -9.45 7.02 -5.16
CA LYS A 77 -10.73 6.97 -5.89
C LYS A 77 -10.67 6.02 -7.08
N MET A 78 -9.61 6.08 -7.89
CA MET A 78 -9.40 5.17 -9.02
C MET A 78 -9.42 3.71 -8.57
N PHE A 79 -8.74 3.41 -7.45
CA PHE A 79 -8.76 2.06 -6.88
C PHE A 79 -10.14 1.66 -6.35
N ALA A 80 -10.89 2.59 -5.73
CA ALA A 80 -12.25 2.35 -5.30
C ALA A 80 -13.19 2.06 -6.48
N GLU A 81 -13.07 2.81 -7.59
CA GLU A 81 -13.84 2.57 -8.82
C GLU A 81 -13.56 1.18 -9.38
N TYR A 82 -12.28 0.81 -9.46
CA TYR A 82 -11.83 -0.51 -9.91
C TYR A 82 -12.43 -1.64 -9.05
N ARG A 83 -12.44 -1.49 -7.72
CA ARG A 83 -12.99 -2.48 -6.79
C ARG A 83 -14.52 -2.49 -6.75
N SER A 84 -15.18 -1.40 -7.10
CA SER A 84 -16.65 -1.28 -7.09
C SER A 84 -17.32 -1.90 -8.30
N SER A 85 -16.68 -1.84 -9.47
CA SER A 85 -17.32 -2.11 -10.76
C SER A 85 -16.44 -2.99 -11.64
N GLU A 86 -16.77 -4.29 -11.71
CA GLU A 86 -16.00 -5.25 -12.51
C GLU A 86 -15.98 -4.91 -14.00
N SER A 87 -17.05 -4.30 -14.52
CA SER A 87 -17.19 -3.93 -15.93
C SER A 87 -16.30 -2.75 -16.36
N LYS A 88 -15.80 -1.96 -15.41
CA LYS A 88 -14.94 -0.80 -15.68
C LYS A 88 -13.46 -1.11 -15.52
N ARG A 89 -13.10 -2.32 -15.06
CA ARG A 89 -11.71 -2.69 -14.75
C ARG A 89 -10.77 -2.48 -15.93
N ASP A 90 -11.12 -3.02 -17.10
CA ASP A 90 -10.30 -2.91 -18.31
C ASP A 90 -10.07 -1.44 -18.71
N ALA A 91 -11.10 -0.60 -18.61
CA ALA A 91 -11.00 0.82 -18.92
C ALA A 91 -10.08 1.54 -17.92
N ILE A 92 -10.20 1.23 -16.63
CA ILE A 92 -9.37 1.81 -15.57
C ILE A 92 -7.90 1.39 -15.74
N VAL A 93 -7.65 0.13 -16.06
CA VAL A 93 -6.29 -0.38 -16.32
C VAL A 93 -5.69 0.33 -17.54
N ALA A 94 -6.44 0.50 -18.62
CA ALA A 94 -5.98 1.21 -19.81
C ALA A 94 -5.68 2.69 -19.52
N ASP A 95 -6.47 3.35 -18.67
CA ASP A 95 -6.22 4.73 -18.26
C ASP A 95 -5.05 4.84 -17.26
N LEU A 96 -4.86 3.83 -16.42
CA LEU A 96 -3.69 3.70 -15.56
C LEU A 96 -2.41 3.56 -16.38
N ASP A 97 -2.40 2.69 -17.40
CA ASP A 97 -1.25 2.51 -18.30
C ASP A 97 -0.87 3.82 -19.00
N LYS A 98 -1.86 4.59 -19.47
CA LYS A 98 -1.62 5.93 -20.05
C LYS A 98 -1.05 6.90 -19.03
N SER A 99 -1.48 6.80 -17.78
CA SER A 99 -1.01 7.68 -16.69
C SER A 99 0.41 7.31 -16.29
N MET A 100 0.76 6.02 -16.26
CA MET A 100 2.10 5.50 -16.02
C MET A 100 3.07 5.82 -17.17
N ALA A 101 2.58 5.92 -18.41
CA ALA A 101 3.37 6.31 -19.57
C ALA A 101 3.70 7.81 -19.60
N LYS A 102 2.87 8.65 -18.98
CA LYS A 102 3.21 10.05 -18.69
C LYS A 102 4.11 10.04 -17.46
N SER A 103 5.15 10.88 -17.41
CA SER A 103 6.09 10.90 -16.28
C SER A 103 5.33 11.01 -14.95
N VAL A 104 5.28 9.92 -14.20
CA VAL A 104 4.65 9.87 -12.88
C VAL A 104 5.62 10.48 -11.88
N ASP A 105 5.08 11.27 -10.96
CA ASP A 105 5.87 11.79 -9.85
C ASP A 105 6.18 10.64 -8.88
N ALA A 106 7.45 10.25 -8.84
CA ALA A 106 7.96 9.22 -7.93
C ALA A 106 7.79 9.62 -6.44
N ALA A 107 7.60 10.92 -6.15
CA ALA A 107 7.29 11.38 -4.80
C ALA A 107 5.88 10.97 -4.34
N ASN A 108 4.94 10.74 -5.28
CA ASN A 108 3.58 10.32 -4.95
C ASN A 108 3.50 8.80 -4.74
N THR A 109 4.01 8.37 -3.59
CA THR A 109 4.02 6.96 -3.19
C THR A 109 2.61 6.35 -3.10
N THR A 110 1.59 7.15 -2.75
CA THR A 110 0.18 6.72 -2.73
C THR A 110 -0.30 6.29 -4.10
N PHE A 111 0.01 7.07 -5.13
CA PHE A 111 -0.34 6.72 -6.50
C PHE A 111 0.35 5.42 -6.93
N LEU A 112 1.64 5.25 -6.64
CA LEU A 112 2.39 4.03 -6.94
C LEU A 112 1.77 2.79 -6.26
N LEU A 113 1.36 2.91 -5.01
CA LEU A 113 0.73 1.82 -4.26
C LEU A 113 -0.65 1.45 -4.81
N MET A 114 -1.49 2.44 -5.15
CA MET A 114 -2.81 2.18 -5.73
C MET A 114 -2.68 1.58 -7.13
N ALA A 115 -1.79 2.11 -7.95
CA ALA A 115 -1.47 1.58 -9.27
C ALA A 115 -0.97 0.12 -9.19
N ALA A 116 0.00 -0.15 -8.32
CA ALA A 116 0.51 -1.49 -8.10
C ALA A 116 -0.58 -2.45 -7.57
N SER A 117 -1.53 -1.96 -6.76
CA SER A 117 -2.66 -2.76 -6.26
C SER A 117 -3.58 -3.20 -7.39
N ILE A 118 -3.85 -2.31 -8.35
CA ILE A 118 -4.64 -2.62 -9.55
C ILE A 118 -3.91 -3.66 -10.39
N TYR A 119 -2.63 -3.44 -10.72
CA TYR A 119 -1.84 -4.40 -11.50
C TYR A 119 -1.73 -5.77 -10.82
N PHE A 120 -1.60 -5.81 -9.48
CA PHE A 120 -1.57 -7.05 -8.73
C PHE A 120 -2.89 -7.83 -8.85
N HIS A 121 -4.04 -7.14 -8.84
CA HIS A 121 -5.34 -7.77 -9.06
C HIS A 121 -5.53 -8.29 -10.49
N GLU A 122 -4.91 -7.65 -11.48
CA GLU A 122 -4.87 -8.11 -12.89
C GLU A 122 -3.82 -9.21 -13.13
N MET A 123 -3.18 -9.72 -12.08
CA MET A 123 -2.07 -10.70 -12.16
C MET A 123 -0.86 -10.21 -12.97
N ASN A 124 -0.74 -8.91 -13.22
CA ASN A 124 0.40 -8.30 -13.90
C ASN A 124 1.48 -7.89 -12.88
N CYS A 125 2.15 -8.89 -12.33
CA CYS A 125 3.17 -8.69 -11.30
C CYS A 125 4.37 -7.87 -11.80
N ASP A 126 4.73 -7.98 -13.09
CA ASP A 126 5.85 -7.23 -13.68
C ASP A 126 5.58 -5.72 -13.69
N ALA A 127 4.37 -5.31 -14.09
CA ALA A 127 3.96 -3.90 -14.06
C ALA A 127 3.86 -3.37 -12.62
N ALA A 128 3.36 -4.20 -11.69
CA ALA A 128 3.30 -3.84 -10.27
C ALA A 128 4.71 -3.58 -9.71
N LEU A 129 5.66 -4.49 -9.91
CA LEU A 129 7.05 -4.34 -9.44
C LEU A 129 7.75 -3.14 -10.06
N ARG A 130 7.56 -2.89 -11.37
CA ARG A 130 8.13 -1.72 -12.05
C ARG A 130 7.61 -0.40 -11.47
N THR A 131 6.34 -0.38 -11.08
CA THR A 131 5.72 0.78 -10.43
C THR A 131 6.27 0.97 -9.02
N LEU A 132 6.33 -0.09 -8.22
CA LEU A 132 6.80 -0.04 -6.83
C LEU A 132 8.28 0.32 -6.71
N HIS A 133 9.13 -0.09 -7.65
CA HIS A 133 10.55 0.26 -7.65
C HIS A 133 10.83 1.77 -7.81
N GLN A 134 9.84 2.56 -8.26
CA GLN A 134 9.99 4.02 -8.34
C GLN A 134 9.83 4.68 -6.96
N GLY A 135 9.16 4.02 -6.02
CA GLY A 135 8.92 4.52 -4.68
C GLY A 135 9.88 3.92 -3.66
N GLU A 136 10.42 4.75 -2.77
CA GLU A 136 11.34 4.33 -1.70
C GLU A 136 10.66 4.20 -0.32
N SER A 137 9.32 4.12 -0.27
CA SER A 137 8.61 4.01 1.01
C SER A 137 8.57 2.57 1.56
N LEU A 138 8.50 2.44 2.88
CA LEU A 138 8.31 1.16 3.58
C LEU A 138 7.09 0.39 3.06
N GLU A 139 5.99 1.10 2.74
CA GLU A 139 4.80 0.48 2.12
C GLU A 139 5.11 -0.11 0.75
N CYS A 140 5.89 0.58 -0.09
CA CYS A 140 6.26 0.07 -1.41
C CYS A 140 7.13 -1.20 -1.28
N MET A 141 8.04 -1.22 -0.31
CA MET A 141 8.87 -2.41 -0.03
C MET A 141 8.03 -3.58 0.47
N ALA A 142 7.12 -3.36 1.43
CA ALA A 142 6.22 -4.40 1.92
C ALA A 142 5.34 -4.98 0.81
N MET A 143 4.80 -4.12 -0.06
CA MET A 143 4.01 -4.56 -1.20
C MET A 143 4.86 -5.32 -2.24
N THR A 144 6.10 -4.89 -2.46
CA THR A 144 7.07 -5.60 -3.32
C THR A 144 7.32 -7.01 -2.79
N ILE A 145 7.53 -7.16 -1.48
CA ILE A 145 7.65 -8.48 -0.83
C ILE A 145 6.40 -9.32 -1.08
N GLN A 146 5.20 -8.76 -0.91
CA GLN A 146 3.95 -9.48 -1.16
C GLN A 146 3.85 -9.97 -2.62
N VAL A 147 4.21 -9.14 -3.59
CA VAL A 147 4.22 -9.52 -5.02
C VAL A 147 5.28 -10.60 -5.28
N LEU A 148 6.50 -10.46 -4.74
CA LEU A 148 7.57 -11.46 -4.91
C LEU A 148 7.20 -12.82 -4.30
N LEU A 149 6.53 -12.82 -3.15
CA LEU A 149 6.02 -14.04 -2.53
C LEU A 149 4.92 -14.70 -3.37
N SER A 150 4.08 -13.92 -4.05
CA SER A 150 3.07 -14.46 -4.98
C SER A 150 3.68 -15.10 -6.23
N LEU A 151 4.91 -14.71 -6.60
CA LEU A 151 5.70 -15.29 -7.69
C LEU A 151 6.58 -16.47 -7.23
N ASP A 152 6.43 -16.92 -5.97
CA ASP A 152 7.30 -17.92 -5.32
C ASP A 152 8.81 -17.56 -5.36
N ARG A 153 9.15 -16.27 -5.52
CA ARG A 153 10.52 -15.76 -5.56
C ARG A 153 11.01 -15.38 -4.17
N LEU A 154 11.07 -16.37 -3.28
CA LEU A 154 11.47 -16.20 -1.88
C LEU A 154 12.85 -15.55 -1.71
N ASP A 155 13.79 -15.85 -2.61
CA ASP A 155 15.15 -15.29 -2.58
C ASP A 155 15.17 -13.77 -2.69
N LEU A 156 14.36 -13.23 -3.62
CA LEU A 156 14.23 -11.79 -3.81
C LEU A 156 13.44 -11.16 -2.66
N ALA A 157 12.37 -11.82 -2.20
CA ALA A 157 11.59 -11.34 -1.06
C ALA A 157 12.45 -11.18 0.20
N ARG A 158 13.38 -12.11 0.46
CA ARG A 158 14.35 -12.00 1.57
C ARG A 158 15.32 -10.83 1.39
N LYS A 159 15.73 -10.53 0.15
CA LYS A 159 16.63 -9.39 -0.13
C LYS A 159 15.93 -8.06 0.15
N GLU A 160 14.68 -7.91 -0.30
CA GLU A 160 13.89 -6.72 0.00
C GLU A 160 13.56 -6.61 1.49
N LEU A 161 13.26 -7.73 2.17
CA LEU A 161 13.05 -7.73 3.62
C LEU A 161 14.28 -7.22 4.39
N LYS A 162 15.49 -7.60 3.98
CA LYS A 162 16.72 -7.09 4.62
C LYS A 162 16.85 -5.58 4.49
N LYS A 163 16.59 -5.01 3.32
CA LYS A 163 16.59 -3.55 3.14
C LYS A 163 15.56 -2.87 4.04
N MET A 164 14.39 -3.48 4.15
CA MET A 164 13.30 -2.99 5.01
C MET A 164 13.70 -3.00 6.49
N GLN A 165 14.38 -4.06 6.95
CA GLN A 165 14.94 -4.17 8.30
C GLN A 165 16.09 -3.20 8.56
N GLU A 166 16.96 -2.95 7.57
CA GLU A 166 18.03 -1.96 7.65
C GLU A 166 17.47 -0.52 7.77
N GLN A 167 16.29 -0.27 7.21
CA GLN A 167 15.62 1.02 7.29
C GLN A 167 14.89 1.22 8.63
N ASP A 168 14.05 0.26 9.01
CA ASP A 168 13.32 0.30 10.28
C ASP A 168 12.90 -1.12 10.69
N GLU A 169 13.64 -1.73 11.63
CA GLU A 169 13.35 -3.07 12.15
C GLU A 169 12.08 -3.12 13.01
N ASP A 170 11.79 -2.03 13.75
CA ASP A 170 10.69 -1.98 14.73
C ASP A 170 9.35 -1.56 14.11
N ALA A 171 9.37 -1.05 12.86
CA ALA A 171 8.15 -0.74 12.12
C ALA A 171 7.21 -1.95 12.05
N THR A 172 5.92 -1.71 12.32
CA THR A 172 4.89 -2.76 12.26
C THR A 172 4.81 -3.41 10.89
N LEU A 173 5.08 -2.63 9.84
CA LEU A 173 5.20 -3.13 8.47
C LEU A 173 6.32 -4.15 8.28
N THR A 174 7.50 -3.88 8.86
CA THR A 174 8.67 -4.76 8.77
C THR A 174 8.43 -6.06 9.51
N GLN A 175 7.76 -5.98 10.66
CA GLN A 175 7.35 -7.16 11.43
C GLN A 175 6.33 -8.02 10.66
N LEU A 176 5.34 -7.39 10.01
CA LEU A 176 4.38 -8.10 9.15
C LEU A 176 5.07 -8.74 7.94
N ALA A 177 5.96 -8.03 7.26
CA ALA A 177 6.72 -8.55 6.13
C ALA A 177 7.60 -9.74 6.54
N THR A 178 8.25 -9.66 7.71
CA THR A 178 9.02 -10.76 8.31
C THR A 178 8.13 -11.99 8.53
N ALA A 179 6.93 -11.80 9.08
CA ALA A 179 5.97 -12.88 9.28
C ALA A 179 5.56 -13.53 7.95
N TRP A 180 5.25 -12.75 6.90
CA TRP A 180 4.88 -13.27 5.59
C TRP A 180 5.99 -14.12 4.95
N VAL A 181 7.23 -13.63 4.98
CA VAL A 181 8.38 -14.37 4.45
C VAL A 181 8.58 -15.68 5.21
N ASN A 182 8.50 -15.64 6.54
CA ASN A 182 8.64 -16.86 7.36
C ASN A 182 7.55 -17.89 7.08
N ILE A 183 6.29 -17.46 6.91
CA ILE A 183 5.19 -18.35 6.53
C ILE A 183 5.44 -18.99 5.16
N ALA A 184 5.94 -18.23 4.18
CA ALA A 184 6.26 -18.75 2.86
C ALA A 184 7.39 -19.80 2.88
N VAL A 185 8.40 -19.61 3.74
CA VAL A 185 9.45 -20.61 3.99
C VAL A 185 8.85 -21.92 4.50
N VAL A 186 7.98 -21.84 5.52
CA VAL A 186 7.34 -23.01 6.12
C VAL A 186 6.47 -23.74 5.11
N ARG A 187 5.69 -23.01 4.30
CA ARG A 187 4.89 -23.60 3.23
C ARG A 187 5.75 -24.38 2.24
N THR A 188 6.87 -23.81 1.83
CA THR A 188 7.80 -24.47 0.90
C THR A 188 8.35 -25.75 1.52
N LEU A 189 8.81 -25.71 2.76
CA LEU A 189 9.33 -26.89 3.48
C LEU A 189 8.28 -28.00 3.67
N LEU A 190 7.05 -27.65 4.03
CA LEU A 190 5.96 -28.62 4.17
C LEU A 190 5.61 -29.29 2.84
N THR A 191 5.63 -28.53 1.74
CA THR A 191 5.40 -29.07 0.40
C THR A 191 6.48 -30.08 0.03
N TYR A 192 7.75 -29.77 0.34
CA TYR A 192 8.85 -30.71 0.16
C TYR A 192 8.71 -31.97 1.03
N ILE A 193 8.33 -31.84 2.29
CA ILE A 193 8.17 -32.98 3.21
C ILE A 193 6.98 -33.87 2.82
N CYS A 194 5.86 -33.32 2.37
CA CYS A 194 4.69 -34.10 1.95
C CYS A 194 4.85 -34.77 0.57
N LEU A 195 5.81 -34.34 -0.25
CA LEU A 195 6.12 -34.94 -1.57
C LEU A 195 7.25 -35.98 -1.51
N THR A 196 7.85 -36.21 -0.34
CA THR A 196 8.78 -37.32 -0.03
C THR A 196 8.12 -38.36 0.85
#